data_AF-A0A439M481-F1
#
_entry.id   AF-A0A439M481-F1
#
_cell.length_a   1.000
_cell.length_b   1.000
_cell.length_c   1.000
_cell.angle_alpha   90.00
_cell.angle_beta   90.00
_cell.angle_gamma   90.00
#
_symmetry.space_group_name_H-M   'P 1'
#
loop_
_entity.id
_entity.type
_entity.pdbx_description
1 polymer ?
#
loop_
_entity_poly.entity_id
_entity_poly.type
_entity_poly.pdbx_seq_one_letter_code
_entity_poly.pdbx_strand_id
1 'polypeptide(L)'
;MKSPLHRPDDSNQMQRAIKRLVSNGYGVSRKSPHQLKVGPYNFYPDRGTITQDGEKRIELKGIDHFIALLEECKAAVGLKVPGRHKERKPT
;
A
#
# COMPACT_ATOMS: atom_id res chain seq x y z
N MET A 1 -2.44 -16.49 9.74
CA MET A 1 -3.75 -16.05 9.18
C MET A 1 -3.56 -14.69 8.52
N LYS A 2 -3.99 -14.50 7.27
CA LYS A 2 -3.99 -13.17 6.63
C LYS A 2 -5.22 -12.43 7.13
N SER A 3 -5.03 -11.29 7.82
CA SER A 3 -6.15 -10.45 8.23
C SER A 3 -6.91 -9.93 7.00
N PRO A 4 -8.24 -9.79 7.09
CA PRO A 4 -9.01 -9.18 6.00
C PRO A 4 -8.49 -7.78 5.71
N LEU A 5 -8.46 -7.41 4.42
CA LEU A 5 -7.94 -6.12 4.00
C LEU A 5 -8.84 -4.96 4.45
N HIS A 6 -10.16 -5.15 4.31
CA HIS A 6 -11.20 -4.21 4.74
C HIS A 6 -11.86 -4.69 6.03
N ARG A 7 -12.19 -3.74 6.91
CA ARG A 7 -12.97 -3.99 8.13
C ARG A 7 -14.12 -2.97 8.24
N PRO A 8 -15.25 -3.34 8.87
CA PRO A 8 -16.42 -2.44 8.97
C PRO A 8 -16.16 -1.18 9.79
N ASP A 9 -15.21 -1.25 10.72
CA ASP A 9 -14.76 -0.17 11.60
C ASP A 9 -13.58 0.63 11.02
N ASP A 10 -13.22 0.41 9.76
CA ASP A 10 -12.14 1.14 9.11
C ASP A 10 -12.45 2.63 9.04
N SER A 11 -11.49 3.44 9.48
CA SER A 11 -11.57 4.89 9.34
C SER A 11 -11.64 5.31 7.86
N ASN A 12 -12.16 6.50 7.61
CA ASN A 12 -12.18 7.09 6.26
C ASN A 12 -10.78 7.14 5.63
N GLN A 13 -9.74 7.37 6.42
CA GLN A 13 -8.36 7.43 5.93
C GLN A 13 -7.84 6.05 5.55
N MET A 14 -8.16 5.02 6.35
CA MET A 14 -7.84 3.64 6.04
C MET A 14 -8.53 3.18 4.75
N GLN A 15 -9.83 3.41 4.63
CA GLN A 15 -10.61 3.04 3.45
C GLN A 15 -10.06 3.73 2.18
N ARG A 16 -9.78 5.04 2.26
CA ARG A 16 -9.20 5.82 1.16
C ARG A 16 -7.83 5.28 0.76
N ALA A 17 -6.97 4.96 1.73
CA ALA A 17 -5.65 4.42 1.47
C ALA A 17 -5.72 3.05 0.77
N ILE A 18 -6.56 2.14 1.27
CA ILE A 18 -6.76 0.82 0.64
C ILE A 18 -7.25 0.99 -0.80
N LYS A 19 -8.32 1.77 -1.00
CA LYS A 19 -8.88 2.03 -2.33
C LYS A 19 -7.81 2.54 -3.27
N ARG A 20 -7.04 3.56 -2.85
CA ARG A 20 -6.02 4.16 -3.70
C ARG A 20 -4.89 3.18 -4.02
N LEU A 21 -4.41 2.42 -3.05
CA LEU A 21 -3.33 1.46 -3.29
C LEU A 21 -3.77 0.29 -4.19
N VAL A 22 -4.97 -0.24 -3.98
CA VAL A 22 -5.55 -1.30 -4.81
C VAL A 22 -5.81 -0.78 -6.24
N SER A 23 -6.34 0.44 -6.38
CA SER A 23 -6.55 1.07 -7.70
C SER A 23 -5.25 1.34 -8.45
N ASN A 24 -4.12 1.52 -7.76
CA ASN A 24 -2.79 1.60 -8.38
C ASN A 24 -2.15 0.22 -8.66
N GLY A 25 -2.86 -0.87 -8.34
CA GLY A 25 -2.40 -2.24 -8.62
C GLY A 25 -1.37 -2.78 -7.64
N TYR A 26 -1.24 -2.19 -6.44
CA TYR A 26 -0.31 -2.71 -5.45
C TYR A 26 -0.88 -3.93 -4.70
N GLY A 27 -0.01 -4.89 -4.41
CA GLY A 27 -0.31 -6.00 -3.51
C GLY A 27 -0.32 -5.53 -2.06
N VAL A 28 -1.48 -5.09 -1.58
CA VAL A 28 -1.66 -4.58 -0.21
C VAL A 28 -2.00 -5.71 0.76
N SER A 29 -1.37 -5.71 1.93
CA SER A 29 -1.74 -6.59 3.04
C SER A 29 -2.02 -5.79 4.31
N ARG A 30 -2.96 -6.28 5.12
CA ARG A 30 -3.30 -5.72 6.43
C ARG A 30 -2.51 -6.45 7.51
N LYS A 31 -1.70 -5.72 8.29
CA LYS A 31 -0.90 -6.29 9.39
C LYS A 31 -1.52 -6.03 10.77
N SER A 32 -2.19 -4.90 10.93
CA SER A 32 -2.91 -4.52 12.14
C SER A 32 -4.12 -3.63 11.78
N PRO A 33 -4.99 -3.30 12.75
CA PRO A 33 -6.11 -2.37 12.50
C PRO A 33 -5.67 -1.01 11.93
N HIS A 34 -4.41 -0.60 12.13
CA HIS A 34 -3.92 0.72 11.73
C HIS A 34 -2.79 0.68 10.70
N GLN A 35 -2.42 -0.50 10.19
CA GLN A 35 -1.23 -0.70 9.36
C GLN A 35 -1.54 -1.44 8.05
N LEU A 36 -1.21 -0.79 6.94
CA LEU A 36 -1.12 -1.37 5.61
C LEU A 36 0.35 -1.67 5.28
N LYS A 37 0.59 -2.74 4.53
CA LYS A 37 1.93 -3.14 4.09
C LYS A 37 1.95 -3.43 2.59
N VAL A 38 2.95 -2.88 1.90
CA VAL A 38 3.24 -3.09 0.48
C VAL A 38 4.74 -3.36 0.34
N GLY A 39 5.10 -4.61 0.03
CA GLY A 39 6.50 -5.04 -0.01
C GLY A 39 7.21 -4.75 1.33
N PRO A 40 8.39 -4.09 1.34
CA PRO A 40 9.12 -3.75 2.56
C PRO A 40 8.53 -2.54 3.29
N TYR A 41 7.56 -1.84 2.69
CA TYR A 41 7.03 -0.59 3.23
C TYR A 41 5.75 -0.80 4.04
N ASN A 42 5.63 -0.05 5.12
CA ASN A 42 4.48 0.00 6.01
C ASN A 42 3.90 1.41 6.00
N PHE A 43 2.59 1.51 5.92
CA PHE A 43 1.85 2.76 5.95
C PHE A 43 0.78 2.73 7.03
N TYR A 44 0.69 3.82 7.80
CA TYR A 44 -0.30 4.02 8.85
C TYR A 44 -1.23 5.17 8.44
N PRO A 45 -2.36 4.89 7.76
CA PRO A 45 -3.18 5.91 7.10
C PRO A 45 -3.67 7.03 8.02
N ASP A 46 -4.16 6.70 9.20
CA ASP A 46 -4.66 7.69 10.17
C ASP A 46 -3.58 8.65 10.65
N ARG A 47 -2.34 8.18 10.76
CA ARG A 47 -1.18 8.98 11.18
C ARG A 47 -0.39 9.53 10.00
N GLY A 48 -0.74 9.16 8.77
CA GLY A 48 0.06 9.37 7.56
C GLY A 48 1.51 8.87 7.66
N THR A 49 1.83 7.94 8.55
CA THR A 49 3.24 7.57 8.82
C THR A 49 3.71 6.49 7.86
N ILE A 50 4.95 6.59 7.37
CA ILE A 50 5.59 5.59 6.53
C ILE A 50 6.83 5.04 7.24
N THR A 51 7.02 3.72 7.22
CA THR A 51 8.25 3.06 7.69
C THR A 51 8.68 1.98 6.72
N GLN A 52 9.97 1.73 6.58
CA GLN A 52 10.52 0.60 5.84
C GLN A 52 11.03 -0.45 6.83
N ASP A 53 10.82 -1.73 6.52
CA ASP A 53 11.30 -2.82 7.38
C ASP A 53 12.80 -2.73 7.62
N GLY A 54 13.22 -2.81 8.88
CA GLY A 54 14.63 -2.72 9.28
C GLY A 54 15.19 -1.29 9.33
N GLU A 55 14.43 -0.28 8.91
CA GLU A 55 14.85 1.13 8.89
C GLU A 55 14.01 2.01 9.82
N LYS A 56 14.49 3.24 10.02
CA LYS A 56 13.77 4.27 10.77
C LYS A 56 12.59 4.80 9.97
N ARG A 57 11.74 5.55 10.66
CA ARG A 57 10.59 6.25 10.09
C ARG A 57 11.03 7.15 8.93
N ILE A 58 10.31 7.06 7.81
CA ILE A 58 10.48 7.97 6.68
C ILE A 58 9.81 9.31 7.04
N GLU A 59 10.51 10.42 6.83
CA GLU A 59 10.02 11.75 7.22
C GLU A 59 8.77 12.19 6.43
N LEU A 60 8.66 11.74 5.18
CA LEU A 60 7.51 11.97 4.33
C LEU A 60 6.24 11.32 4.92
N LYS A 61 5.11 11.99 4.75
CA LYS A 61 3.83 11.58 5.35
C LYS A 61 2.71 11.55 4.33
N GLY A 62 1.71 10.71 4.59
CA GLY A 62 0.48 10.67 3.82
C GLY A 62 0.56 9.71 2.62
N ILE A 63 -0.60 9.49 2.03
CA ILE A 63 -0.79 8.47 1.00
C ILE A 63 -0.13 8.84 -0.33
N ASP A 64 -0.08 10.14 -0.68
CA ASP A 64 0.59 10.63 -1.89
C ASP A 64 2.08 10.30 -1.88
N HIS A 65 2.76 10.67 -0.80
CA HIS A 65 4.18 10.37 -0.62
C HIS A 65 4.46 8.87 -0.53
N PHE A 66 3.55 8.10 0.06
CA PHE A 66 3.66 6.64 0.10
C PHE A 66 3.61 6.04 -1.31
N ILE A 67 2.72 6.50 -2.18
CA ILE A 67 2.62 6.03 -3.57
C ILE A 67 3.83 6.47 -4.40
N ALA A 68 4.29 7.72 -4.24
CA ALA A 68 5.49 8.20 -4.93
C ALA A 68 6.71 7.32 -4.60
N LEU A 69 6.91 7.02 -3.31
CA LEU A 69 7.95 6.11 -2.85
C LEU A 69 7.85 4.72 -3.48
N LEU A 70 6.63 4.18 -3.61
CA LEU A 70 6.41 2.87 -4.22
C LEU A 70 6.73 2.87 -5.73
N GLU A 71 6.39 3.94 -6.46
CA GLU A 71 6.74 4.06 -7.87
C GLU A 71 8.25 4.23 -8.08
N GLU A 72 8.93 5.02 -7.24
CA GLU A 72 10.40 5.14 -7.26
C GLU A 72 11.08 3.78 -7.05
N CYS A 73 10.61 3.00 -6.09
CA CYS A 73 11.16 1.66 -5.81
C CYS A 73 10.89 0.66 -6.93
N LYS A 74 9.72 0.76 -7.57
CA LYS A 74 9.37 -0.06 -8.74
C LYS A 74 10.28 0.24 -9.92
N ALA A 75 10.62 1.51 -10.14
CA ALA A 75 11.57 1.93 -11.16
C ALA A 75 13.00 1.45 -10.85
N ALA A 76 13.42 1.51 -9.59
CA ALA A 76 14.77 1.13 -9.17
C ALA A 76 15.02 -0.39 -9.12
N VAL A 77 14.01 -1.20 -8.74
CA VAL A 77 14.22 -2.62 -8.39
C VAL A 77 13.52 -3.59 -9.37
N GLY A 78 12.71 -3.11 -10.31
CA GLY A 78 11.94 -3.99 -11.18
C GLY A 78 10.99 -4.91 -10.37
N LEU A 79 10.43 -4.38 -9.26
CA LEU A 79 9.57 -5.10 -8.33
C LEU A 79 8.41 -5.75 -9.11
N LYS A 80 8.45 -7.09 -9.31
CA LYS A 80 7.33 -7.86 -9.85
C LYS A 80 6.25 -7.96 -8.77
N VAL A 81 5.35 -6.99 -8.75
CA VAL A 81 4.12 -7.07 -7.95
C VAL A 81 3.21 -8.11 -8.60
N PRO A 82 2.76 -9.17 -7.91
CA PRO A 82 1.82 -10.12 -8.48
C PRO A 82 0.46 -9.43 -8.60
N GLY A 83 -0.02 -9.24 -9.83
CA GLY A 83 -1.40 -8.82 -10.08
C GLY A 83 -1.57 -7.72 -11.12
N ARG A 84 -1.19 -7.98 -12.37
CA ARG A 84 -1.86 -7.36 -13.52
C ARG A 84 -2.49 -8.48 -14.33
N HIS A 85 -3.71 -8.88 -13.98
CA HIS A 85 -4.55 -9.54 -14.96
C HIS A 85 -4.80 -8.51 -16.05
N LYS A 86 -4.05 -8.60 -17.15
CA LYS A 86 -4.44 -7.98 -18.41
C LYS A 86 -5.71 -8.72 -18.85
N GLU A 87 -6.88 -8.18 -18.53
CA GLU A 87 -8.07 -8.55 -19.30
C GLU A 87 -7.82 -8.13 -20.75
N ARG A 88 -7.73 -9.14 -21.61
CA ARG A 88 -7.73 -9.00 -23.05
C ARG A 88 -9.13 -8.49 -23.42
N LYS A 89 -9.20 -7.38 -24.15
CA LYS A 89 -10.43 -6.99 -24.84
C LYS A 89 -10.79 -8.10 -25.84
N PRO A 90 -12.01 -8.65 -25.84
CA PRO A 90 -12.48 -9.38 -27.01
C PRO A 90 -12.84 -8.36 -28.09
N THR A 91 -12.32 -8.64 -29.27
CA THR A 91 -12.59 -8.00 -30.56
C THR A 91 -14.03 -8.16 -30.98
#